data_AF-A0A1G0MPE8-F1
#
_entry.id   AF-A0A1G0MPE8-F1
#
_cell.length_a   1.000
_cell.length_b   1.000
_cell.length_c   1.000
_cell.angle_alpha   90.00
_cell.angle_beta   90.00
_cell.angle_gamma   90.00
#
_symmetry.space_group_name_H-M   'P 1'
#
loop_
_entity.id
_entity.type
_entity.pdbx_description
1 polymer ?
#
loop_
_entity_poly.entity_id
_entity_poly.type
_entity_poly.pdbx_seq_one_letter_code
_entity_poly.pdbx_strand_id
1 'polypeptide(L)'
;MLSESLKGVIAQVLCKKIGGGRVAPREILLTAASVANLIREGKTYQLPSVLQTSKKLGMITLNDSLIDFVDKRLVEPEEAYMKSVDKAGFEIMLKARNIKLDFRE
;
A
#
# COMPACT_ATOMS: atom_id res chain seq x y z
N MET A 1 -18.96 -16.52 -9.65
CA MET A 1 -17.66 -16.08 -10.23
C MET A 1 -16.87 -15.28 -9.19
N LEU A 2 -15.55 -15.06 -9.36
CA LEU A 2 -14.74 -14.29 -8.38
C LEU A 2 -15.29 -12.87 -8.14
N SER A 3 -15.78 -12.22 -9.21
CA SER A 3 -16.40 -10.89 -9.15
C SER A 3 -17.64 -10.80 -8.24
N GLU A 4 -18.27 -11.92 -7.89
CA GLU A 4 -19.49 -11.98 -7.07
C GLU A 4 -19.19 -12.46 -5.64
N SER A 5 -18.25 -13.39 -5.50
CA SER A 5 -17.93 -14.00 -4.20
C SER A 5 -16.83 -13.27 -3.43
N LEU A 6 -15.94 -12.54 -4.11
CA LEU A 6 -14.86 -11.80 -3.46
C LEU A 6 -15.45 -10.72 -2.54
N LYS A 7 -15.04 -10.69 -1.28
CA LYS A 7 -15.42 -9.64 -0.32
C LYS A 7 -14.32 -8.60 -0.11
N GLY A 8 -13.07 -9.03 -0.25
CA GLY A 8 -11.90 -8.17 -0.20
C GLY A 8 -10.62 -8.99 -0.31
N VAL A 9 -9.51 -8.28 -0.48
CA VAL A 9 -8.15 -8.80 -0.53
C VAL A 9 -7.30 -7.97 0.43
N ILE A 10 -6.57 -8.66 1.29
CA ILE A 10 -5.56 -8.05 2.15
C ILE A 10 -4.21 -8.61 1.71
N ALA A 11 -3.36 -7.75 1.17
CA ALA A 11 -1.98 -8.10 0.84
C ALA A 11 -1.04 -7.43 1.84
N GLN A 12 -0.08 -8.18 2.34
CA GLN A 12 0.85 -7.68 3.36
C GLN A 12 2.29 -7.90 2.95
N VAL A 13 3.14 -6.97 3.36
CA VAL A 13 4.59 -7.13 3.37
C VAL A 13 5.07 -7.01 4.80
N LEU A 14 6.13 -7.72 5.13
CA LEU A 14 6.71 -7.62 6.47
C LEU A 14 7.97 -6.75 6.40
N CYS A 15 7.98 -5.68 7.18
CA CYS A 15 9.11 -4.77 7.34
C CYS A 15 9.86 -5.07 8.64
N LYS A 16 11.17 -4.82 8.65
CA LYS A 16 11.93 -4.73 9.91
C LYS A 16 11.36 -3.57 10.74
N LYS A 17 11.06 -3.83 12.01
CA LYS A 17 10.55 -2.81 12.92
C LYS A 17 11.71 -2.12 13.64
N ILE A 18 11.61 -0.80 13.81
CA ILE A 18 12.52 -0.03 14.66
C ILE A 18 12.40 -0.57 16.10
N GLY A 19 13.55 -0.86 16.73
CA GLY A 19 13.59 -1.49 18.05
C GLY A 19 13.44 -3.02 18.05
N GLY A 20 13.42 -3.66 16.88
CA GLY A 20 13.45 -5.12 16.75
C GLY A 20 12.10 -5.76 16.44
N GLY A 21 12.15 -6.97 15.89
CA GLY A 21 10.96 -7.69 15.39
C GLY A 21 10.51 -7.23 14.00
N ARG A 22 9.26 -7.54 13.66
CA ARG A 22 8.67 -7.21 12.34
C ARG A 22 7.30 -6.58 12.51
N VAL A 23 6.92 -5.77 11.53
CA VAL A 23 5.59 -5.17 11.45
C VAL A 23 5.05 -5.33 10.03
N ALA A 24 3.72 -5.40 9.89
CA ALA A 24 3.05 -5.74 8.64
C ALA A 24 2.24 -4.56 8.07
N PRO A 25 2.84 -3.68 7.25
CA PRO A 25 2.08 -2.81 6.36
C PRO A 25 1.16 -3.62 5.44
N ARG A 26 -0.05 -3.10 5.20
CA ARG A 26 -1.09 -3.82 4.48
C ARG A 26 -1.74 -2.95 3.40
N GLU A 27 -1.88 -3.54 2.23
CA GLU A 27 -2.81 -3.11 1.22
C GLU A 27 -4.18 -3.77 1.47
N ILE A 28 -5.25 -2.99 1.36
CA ILE A 28 -6.61 -3.46 1.61
C ILE A 28 -7.49 -3.04 0.44
N LEU A 29 -7.85 -4.01 -0.40
CA LEU A 29 -8.87 -3.86 -1.44
C LEU A 29 -10.19 -4.44 -0.92
N LEU A 30 -11.25 -3.64 -0.89
CA LEU A 30 -12.59 -4.13 -0.55
C LEU A 30 -13.42 -4.25 -1.82
N THR A 31 -14.34 -5.21 -1.87
CA THR A 31 -15.18 -5.35 -3.05
C THR A 31 -16.25 -4.27 -3.07
N ALA A 32 -16.12 -3.36 -4.03
CA ALA A 32 -17.17 -2.42 -4.45
C ALA A 32 -17.69 -2.80 -5.85
N ALA A 33 -18.80 -2.20 -6.28
CA ALA A 33 -19.36 -2.43 -7.62
C ALA A 33 -18.34 -2.21 -8.75
N SER A 34 -17.48 -1.18 -8.61
CA SER A 34 -16.38 -0.90 -9.55
C SER A 34 -15.37 -2.03 -9.64
N VAL A 35 -14.92 -2.57 -8.49
CA VAL A 35 -13.98 -3.69 -8.42
C VAL A 35 -14.59 -4.94 -9.06
N ALA A 36 -15.84 -5.27 -8.73
CA ALA A 36 -16.54 -6.43 -9.30
C ALA A 36 -16.67 -6.33 -10.83
N ASN A 37 -16.99 -5.14 -11.36
CA ASN A 37 -17.08 -4.89 -12.80
C ASN A 37 -15.74 -5.04 -13.49
N LEU A 38 -14.67 -4.45 -12.94
CA LEU A 38 -13.32 -4.57 -13.50
C LEU A 38 -12.83 -6.02 -13.54
N ILE A 39 -13.14 -6.82 -12.53
CA ILE A 39 -12.82 -8.26 -12.52
C ILE A 39 -13.59 -8.99 -13.62
N ARG A 40 -14.90 -8.71 -13.78
CA ARG A 40 -15.75 -9.34 -14.81
C ARG A 40 -15.28 -9.03 -16.23
N GLU A 41 -14.83 -7.78 -16.46
CA GLU A 41 -14.34 -7.32 -17.75
C GLU A 41 -12.85 -7.64 -18.00
N GLY A 42 -12.16 -8.28 -17.04
CA GLY A 42 -10.73 -8.57 -17.14
C GLY A 42 -9.82 -7.34 -17.08
N LYS A 43 -10.32 -6.18 -16.66
CA LYS A 43 -9.60 -4.90 -16.60
C LYS A 43 -8.93 -4.69 -15.23
N THR A 44 -8.27 -5.72 -14.71
CA THR A 44 -7.68 -5.72 -13.36
C THR A 44 -6.54 -4.70 -13.20
N TYR A 45 -5.89 -4.30 -14.29
CA TYR A 45 -4.88 -3.25 -14.31
C TYR A 45 -5.40 -1.87 -13.86
N GLN A 46 -6.72 -1.65 -13.83
CA GLN A 46 -7.32 -0.41 -13.32
C GLN A 46 -7.60 -0.43 -11.80
N LEU A 47 -7.47 -1.59 -11.15
CA LEU A 47 -7.72 -1.73 -9.71
C LEU A 47 -6.86 -0.79 -8.84
N PRO A 48 -5.58 -0.50 -9.15
CA PRO A 48 -4.79 0.45 -8.36
C PRO A 48 -5.42 1.85 -8.30
N SER A 49 -5.98 2.35 -9.41
CA SER A 49 -6.67 3.65 -9.43
C SER A 49 -7.95 3.63 -8.60
N VAL A 50 -8.69 2.52 -8.60
CA VAL A 50 -9.87 2.33 -7.75
C VAL A 50 -9.48 2.32 -6.28
N LEU A 51 -8.40 1.63 -5.93
CA LEU A 51 -7.84 1.56 -4.58
C LEU A 51 -7.46 2.94 -4.06
N GLN A 52 -6.79 3.76 -4.89
CA GLN A 52 -6.40 5.14 -4.56
C GLN A 52 -7.59 6.08 -4.33
N THR A 53 -8.65 5.95 -5.13
CA THR A 53 -9.84 6.83 -5.09
C THR A 53 -10.87 6.39 -4.05
N SER A 54 -10.84 5.14 -3.61
CA SER A 54 -11.82 4.54 -2.70
C SER A 54 -11.40 4.52 -1.23
N LYS A 55 -10.47 5.40 -0.81
CA LYS A 55 -9.99 5.48 0.59
C LYS A 55 -11.11 5.64 1.62
N LYS A 56 -12.17 6.38 1.27
CA LYS A 56 -13.36 6.58 2.13
C LYS A 56 -14.11 5.29 2.44
N LEU A 57 -13.97 4.27 1.60
CA LEU A 57 -14.57 2.94 1.80
C LEU A 57 -13.69 2.05 2.70
N GLY A 58 -12.57 2.55 3.23
CA GLY A 58 -11.63 1.77 4.03
C GLY A 58 -10.55 1.06 3.20
N MET A 59 -10.45 1.38 1.91
CA MET A 59 -9.37 0.87 1.06
C MET A 59 -8.05 1.60 1.36
N ILE A 60 -6.95 0.86 1.31
CA ILE A 60 -5.62 1.38 1.64
C ILE A 60 -4.65 0.85 0.61
N THR A 61 -3.88 1.73 -0.04
CA THR A 61 -2.78 1.32 -0.91
C THR A 61 -1.58 0.88 -0.07
N LEU A 62 -0.73 -0.01 -0.60
CA LEU A 62 0.46 -0.42 0.15
C LEU A 62 1.35 0.79 0.50
N ASN A 63 1.54 1.74 -0.43
CA ASN A 63 2.35 2.93 -0.21
C ASN A 63 1.76 3.83 0.90
N ASP A 64 0.43 3.98 0.95
CA ASP A 64 -0.22 4.71 2.05
C ASP A 64 0.01 4.02 3.41
N SER A 65 -0.04 2.69 3.45
CA SER A 65 0.26 1.96 4.69
C SER A 65 1.74 2.04 5.07
N LEU A 66 2.65 1.98 4.11
CA LEU A 66 4.09 2.09 4.35
C LEU A 66 4.45 3.48 4.88
N ILE A 67 3.90 4.54 4.29
CA ILE A 67 4.22 5.90 4.70
C ILE A 67 3.64 6.22 6.09
N ASP A 68 2.45 5.71 6.42
CA ASP A 68 1.88 5.80 7.76
C ASP A 68 2.78 5.13 8.81
N PHE A 69 3.42 4.00 8.47
CA PHE A 69 4.32 3.31 9.38
C PHE A 69 5.65 4.04 9.56
N VAL A 70 6.13 4.73 8.52
CA VAL A 70 7.28 5.64 8.60
C VAL A 70 6.93 6.84 9.47
N ASP A 71 5.77 7.47 9.25
CA ASP A 71 5.28 8.62 10.04
C ASP A 71 5.16 8.28 11.53
N LYS A 72 4.74 7.05 11.84
CA LYS A 72 4.66 6.49 13.22
C LYS A 72 5.99 6.02 13.79
N ARG A 73 7.10 6.16 13.04
CA ARG A 73 8.44 5.67 13.43
C ARG A 73 8.45 4.18 13.80
N LEU A 74 7.67 3.37 13.08
CA LEU A 74 7.66 1.92 13.24
C LEU A 74 8.64 1.23 12.29
N VAL A 75 8.91 1.84 11.13
CA VAL A 75 9.77 1.32 10.07
C VAL A 75 10.67 2.44 9.57
N GLU A 76 11.93 2.14 9.31
CA GLU A 76 12.86 3.11 8.70
C GLU A 76 12.42 3.46 7.26
N PRO A 77 12.58 4.72 6.81
CA PRO A 77 12.21 5.14 5.46
C PRO A 77 12.80 4.26 4.35
N GLU A 78 14.03 3.80 4.51
CA GLU A 78 14.76 2.96 3.57
C GLU A 78 14.16 1.56 3.48
N GLU A 79 13.82 0.95 4.63
CA GLU A 79 13.15 -0.35 4.67
C GLU A 79 11.76 -0.25 4.01
N ALA A 80 11.01 0.83 4.30
CA ALA A 80 9.72 1.05 3.68
C ALA A 80 9.84 1.26 2.17
N TYR A 81 10.82 2.03 1.71
CA TYR A 81 11.12 2.23 0.29
C TYR A 81 11.47 0.92 -0.42
N MET A 82 12.28 0.07 0.21
CA MET A 82 12.66 -1.23 -0.36
C MET A 82 11.49 -2.20 -0.46
N LYS A 83 10.43 -2.02 0.34
CA LYS A 83 9.19 -2.82 0.32
C LYS A 83 8.07 -2.19 -0.50
N SER A 84 8.24 -0.96 -0.98
CA SER A 84 7.26 -0.27 -1.82
C SER A 84 7.13 -0.93 -3.19
N VAL A 85 5.91 -1.00 -3.71
CA VAL A 85 5.62 -1.48 -5.07
C VAL A 85 5.86 -0.38 -6.09
N ASP A 86 5.41 0.84 -5.80
CA ASP A 86 5.68 2.04 -6.61
C ASP A 86 6.70 2.92 -5.88
N LYS A 87 7.98 2.70 -6.20
CA LYS A 87 9.10 3.43 -5.60
C LYS A 87 9.09 4.92 -5.94
N ALA A 88 8.76 5.27 -7.17
CA ALA A 88 8.72 6.66 -7.62
C ALA A 88 7.62 7.44 -6.88
N GLY A 89 6.41 6.87 -6.79
CA GLY A 89 5.32 7.46 -6.00
C GLY A 89 5.67 7.55 -4.52
N PHE A 90 6.33 6.53 -3.96
CA PHE A 90 6.75 6.54 -2.55
C PHE A 90 7.80 7.61 -2.25
N GLU A 91 8.79 7.82 -3.13
CA GLU A 91 9.76 8.91 -3.00
C GLU A 91 9.11 10.29 -2.96
N ILE A 92 8.08 10.51 -3.77
CA ILE A 92 7.31 11.76 -3.75
C ILE A 92 6.63 11.92 -2.38
N MET A 93 6.04 10.85 -1.84
CA MET A 93 5.41 10.87 -0.51
C MET A 93 6.40 11.16 0.62
N LEU A 94 7.62 10.62 0.56
CA LEU A 94 8.70 10.89 1.52
C LEU A 94 9.19 12.34 1.42
N LYS A 95 9.42 12.84 0.20
CA LYS A 95 9.82 14.23 -0.04
C LYS A 95 8.78 15.22 0.50
N ALA A 96 7.49 14.93 0.33
CA ALA A 96 6.40 15.75 0.88
C ALA A 96 6.42 15.84 2.42
N ARG A 97 7.10 14.91 3.11
CA ARG A 97 7.29 14.89 4.57
C ARG A 97 8.67 15.40 4.99
N ASN A 98 9.46 15.95 4.05
CA ASN A 98 10.86 16.32 4.27
C ASN A 98 11.74 15.14 4.73
N ILE A 99 11.37 13.91 4.38
CA ILE A 99 12.15 12.71 4.68
C ILE A 99 13.06 12.45 3.47
N LYS A 100 14.36 12.35 3.72
CA LYS A 100 15.36 11.96 2.72
C LYS A 100 15.75 10.52 2.95
N LEU A 101 15.90 9.76 1.87
CA LEU A 101 16.46 8.41 1.92
C LEU A 101 17.97 8.51 2.07
N ASP A 102 18.52 7.82 3.06
CA ASP A 102 19.95 7.74 3.33
C ASP A 102 20.36 6.27 3.38
N PHE A 103 20.74 5.73 2.22
CA PHE A 103 21.34 4.39 2.14
C PHE A 103 22.81 4.51 2.54
N ARG A 104 23.09 4.56 3.84
CA ARG A 104 24.46 4.44 4.34
C ARG A 104 24.98 3.05 3.98
N GLU A 105 26.15 3.02 3.34
CA GLU A 105 26.91 1.80 3.01
C GLU A 105 27.33 1.03 4.26
#